data_AF-A0A7S1U661-F1
#
_entry.id   AF-A0A7S1U661-F1
#
_cell.length_a   1.000
_cell.length_b   1.000
_cell.length_c   1.000
_cell.angle_alpha   90.00
_cell.angle_beta   90.00
_cell.angle_gamma   90.00
#
_symmetry.space_group_name_H-M   'P 1'
#
loop_
_entity.id
_entity.type
_entity.pdbx_description
1 polymer ?
#
loop_
_entity_poly.entity_id
_entity_poly.type
_entity_poly.pdbx_seq_one_letter_code
_entity_poly.pdbx_strand_id
1 'polypeptide(L)'
;AEAAAGAEAAASAGAVLSPVAEVSPVAEAARELPASRIDMDLLRRRDAMLFFDDVVLFEDELHDNGIGRWSAKVRVMETCWYVLGRFFLRVDGVIFKAVEVRMFHRYGAGEVAVDAKVLRLEWAELADRGLSLSPKDYEDEDRVCREVLRTIGERHYVLPLPGLEAEMPPAPAAAAPAAL
;
A
#
# COMPACT_ATOMS: atom_id res chain seq x y z
N ALA A 1 61.69 -33.94 3.90
CA ALA A 1 60.32 -34.43 4.08
C ALA A 1 59.49 -33.22 4.48
N GLU A 2 58.93 -32.55 3.48
CA GLU A 2 57.48 -32.54 3.13
C GLU A 2 56.80 -31.37 3.84
N ALA A 3 56.38 -30.27 3.19
CA ALA A 3 55.50 -30.05 2.04
C ALA A 3 54.00 -30.29 2.33
N ALA A 4 53.20 -29.29 1.94
CA ALA A 4 51.73 -29.25 1.77
C ALA A 4 50.88 -29.23 3.06
N ALA A 5 49.67 -28.69 3.12
CA ALA A 5 48.84 -27.76 2.35
C ALA A 5 47.47 -27.82 3.08
N GLY A 6 46.66 -26.76 3.04
CA GLY A 6 45.25 -26.87 3.43
C GLY A 6 44.67 -25.62 4.07
N ALA A 7 44.32 -24.67 3.22
CA ALA A 7 43.30 -23.68 3.51
C ALA A 7 41.92 -24.34 3.46
N GLU A 8 41.05 -24.01 4.43
CA GLU A 8 39.61 -23.70 4.28
C GLU A 8 38.90 -23.91 5.61
N ALA A 9 38.29 -22.83 6.12
CA ALA A 9 36.97 -22.89 6.73
C ALA A 9 36.41 -21.47 6.73
N ALA A 10 35.58 -21.21 5.73
CA ALA A 10 34.74 -20.04 5.64
C ALA A 10 33.84 -19.91 6.89
N ALA A 11 33.80 -18.71 7.45
CA ALA A 11 32.66 -18.24 8.23
C ALA A 11 32.53 -16.74 7.97
N SER A 12 31.84 -16.41 6.89
CA SER A 12 31.35 -15.06 6.62
C SER A 12 30.34 -14.67 7.70
N ALA A 13 30.85 -14.13 8.81
CA ALA A 13 30.03 -13.60 9.87
C ALA A 13 29.47 -12.23 9.45
N GLY A 14 28.17 -12.21 9.20
CA GLY A 14 27.32 -11.05 9.41
C GLY A 14 27.63 -9.84 8.55
N ALA A 15 27.03 -9.77 7.36
CA ALA A 15 26.65 -8.49 6.80
C ALA A 15 25.69 -7.82 7.81
N VAL A 16 26.25 -6.99 8.68
CA VAL A 16 25.50 -6.13 9.57
C VAL A 16 24.66 -5.26 8.64
N LEU A 17 23.35 -5.50 8.60
CA LEU A 17 22.43 -4.63 7.90
C LEU A 17 22.55 -3.26 8.57
N SER A 18 23.31 -2.36 7.94
CA SER A 18 23.34 -0.95 8.29
C SER A 18 21.89 -0.46 8.39
N PRO A 19 21.53 0.33 9.40
CA PRO A 19 20.19 0.89 9.46
C PRO A 19 20.01 1.77 8.23
N VAL A 20 19.16 1.34 7.30
CA VAL A 20 18.67 2.20 6.22
C VAL A 20 17.77 3.24 6.88
N ALA A 21 18.40 4.27 7.42
CA ALA A 21 17.76 5.46 7.95
C ALA A 21 18.21 6.69 7.14
N GLU A 22 18.50 6.51 5.84
CA GLU A 22 18.42 7.63 4.91
C GLU A 22 16.94 7.87 4.65
N VAL A 23 16.35 8.73 5.47
CA VAL A 23 15.01 9.27 5.23
C VAL A 23 15.09 9.99 3.88
N SER A 24 14.34 9.51 2.90
CA SER A 24 14.29 10.14 1.57
C SER A 24 13.97 11.63 1.74
N PRO A 25 14.61 12.55 0.99
CA PRO A 25 14.31 13.98 1.05
C PRO A 25 12.82 14.30 0.78
N VAL A 26 12.11 13.39 0.11
CA VAL A 26 10.65 13.46 -0.09
C VAL A 26 9.88 13.31 1.23
N ALA A 27 10.37 12.49 2.16
CA ALA A 27 9.77 12.31 3.47
C ALA A 27 9.95 13.54 4.38
N GLU A 28 11.08 14.24 4.30
CA GLU A 28 11.28 15.51 5.00
C GLU A 28 10.41 16.64 4.45
N ALA A 29 10.15 16.62 3.14
CA ALA A 29 9.32 17.62 2.49
C ALA A 29 7.80 17.40 2.68
N ALA A 30 7.40 16.25 3.24
CA ALA A 30 6.01 15.90 3.48
C ALA A 30 5.36 16.87 4.46
N ARG A 31 4.24 17.48 4.07
CA ARG A 31 3.47 18.37 4.94
C ARG A 31 2.17 17.70 5.36
N GLU A 32 1.95 17.61 6.67
CA GLU A 32 0.69 17.12 7.22
C GLU A 32 -0.43 18.17 7.04
N LEU A 33 -1.62 17.71 6.71
CA LEU A 33 -2.81 18.52 6.49
C LEU A 33 -3.92 18.14 7.47
N PRO A 34 -4.82 19.09 7.80
CA PRO A 34 -5.97 18.81 8.68
C PRO A 34 -7.06 17.97 7.99
N ALA A 35 -7.02 17.82 6.66
CA ALA A 35 -8.01 17.10 5.89
C ALA A 35 -7.41 16.53 4.59
N SER A 36 -8.03 15.46 4.08
CA SER A 36 -7.67 14.84 2.80
C SER A 36 -7.74 15.81 1.64
N ARG A 37 -6.79 15.67 0.71
CA ARG A 37 -6.79 16.33 -0.62
C ARG A 37 -7.09 15.36 -1.77
N ILE A 38 -7.51 14.13 -1.47
CA ILE A 38 -7.88 13.17 -2.50
C ILE A 38 -9.24 13.57 -3.08
N ASP A 39 -9.27 13.88 -4.37
CA ASP A 39 -10.51 14.21 -5.08
C ASP A 39 -11.28 12.92 -5.39
N MET A 40 -12.17 12.55 -4.47
CA MET A 40 -13.00 11.36 -4.61
C MET A 40 -14.00 11.44 -5.76
N ASP A 41 -14.38 12.65 -6.19
CA ASP A 41 -15.33 12.82 -7.29
C ASP A 41 -14.66 12.55 -8.63
N LEU A 42 -13.40 13.00 -8.80
CA LEU A 42 -12.58 12.64 -9.95
C LEU A 42 -12.36 11.12 -10.04
N LEU A 43 -12.14 10.44 -8.91
CA LEU A 43 -11.95 8.98 -8.86
C LEU A 43 -13.23 8.16 -9.10
N ARG A 44 -14.41 8.75 -8.89
CA ARG A 44 -15.71 8.10 -9.15
C ARG A 44 -16.16 8.22 -10.60
N ARG A 45 -15.58 9.16 -11.36
CA ARG A 45 -15.86 9.29 -12.79
C ARG A 45 -15.44 8.02 -13.51
N ARG A 46 -16.25 7.63 -14.51
CA ARG A 46 -15.95 6.50 -15.38
C ARG A 46 -15.01 6.93 -16.52
N ASP A 47 -13.86 7.48 -16.16
CA ASP A 47 -12.82 7.81 -17.13
C ASP A 47 -12.12 6.52 -17.57
N ALA A 48 -11.55 6.52 -18.79
CA ALA A 48 -10.85 5.36 -19.32
C ALA A 48 -9.61 5.03 -18.46
N MET A 49 -9.50 3.79 -18.04
CA MET A 49 -8.35 3.31 -17.27
C MET A 49 -7.23 2.94 -18.24
N LEU A 50 -6.18 3.76 -18.29
CA LEU A 50 -5.02 3.55 -19.15
C LEU A 50 -4.15 2.40 -18.66
N PHE A 51 -4.06 2.25 -17.34
CA PHE A 51 -3.32 1.18 -16.70
C PHE A 51 -3.97 0.79 -15.38
N PHE A 52 -4.02 -0.52 -15.13
CA PHE A 52 -4.46 -1.12 -13.88
C PHE A 52 -3.53 -2.28 -13.53
N ASP A 53 -3.10 -2.32 -12.29
CA ASP A 53 -2.41 -3.50 -11.76
C ASP A 53 -2.67 -3.67 -10.26
N ASP A 54 -2.58 -4.90 -9.79
CA ASP A 54 -2.65 -5.27 -8.38
C ASP A 54 -1.40 -6.07 -8.03
N VAL A 55 -0.43 -5.39 -7.41
CA VAL A 55 0.88 -5.97 -7.12
C VAL A 55 0.92 -6.42 -5.67
N VAL A 56 1.14 -7.71 -5.46
CA VAL A 56 1.40 -8.29 -4.15
C VAL A 56 2.88 -8.09 -3.84
N LEU A 57 3.21 -7.31 -2.80
CA LEU A 57 4.60 -7.09 -2.40
C LEU A 57 5.11 -8.23 -1.54
N PHE A 58 4.32 -8.69 -0.58
CA PHE A 58 4.62 -9.89 0.20
C PHE A 58 3.34 -10.51 0.77
N GLU A 59 3.45 -11.79 1.11
CA GLU A 59 2.40 -12.59 1.73
C GLU A 59 3.05 -13.62 2.65
N ASP A 60 2.45 -13.84 3.82
CA ASP A 60 2.89 -14.81 4.82
C ASP A 60 1.67 -15.40 5.56
N GLU A 61 1.69 -16.71 5.81
CA GLU A 61 0.60 -17.44 6.48
C GLU A 61 0.82 -17.60 8.00
N LEU A 62 1.83 -16.93 8.56
CA LEU A 62 2.13 -16.92 10.00
C LEU A 62 2.20 -18.33 10.62
N HIS A 63 2.76 -19.29 9.89
CA HIS A 63 2.76 -20.71 10.28
C HIS A 63 1.35 -21.23 10.61
N ASP A 64 0.38 -20.97 9.74
CA ASP A 64 -1.04 -21.33 9.88
C ASP A 64 -1.80 -20.61 11.01
N ASN A 65 -1.25 -19.53 11.56
CA ASN A 65 -1.91 -18.74 12.62
C ASN A 65 -2.57 -17.47 12.10
N GLY A 66 -2.69 -17.32 10.78
CA GLY A 66 -3.38 -16.19 10.17
C GLY A 66 -2.82 -15.84 8.81
N ILE A 67 -2.87 -14.54 8.47
CA ILE A 67 -2.37 -14.04 7.19
C ILE A 67 -1.81 -12.62 7.38
N GLY A 68 -0.63 -12.38 6.81
CA GLY A 68 -0.04 -11.07 6.64
C GLY A 68 0.20 -10.83 5.15
N ARG A 69 -0.47 -9.84 4.57
CA ARG A 69 -0.34 -9.51 3.15
C ARG A 69 -0.13 -8.01 2.97
N TRP A 70 0.79 -7.63 2.10
CA TRP A 70 0.88 -6.25 1.60
C TRP A 70 0.68 -6.23 0.10
N SER A 71 -0.32 -5.48 -0.37
CA SER A 71 -0.56 -5.27 -1.80
C SER A 71 -0.67 -3.79 -2.16
N ALA A 72 -0.45 -3.49 -3.44
CA ALA A 72 -0.58 -2.16 -4.01
C ALA A 72 -1.41 -2.22 -5.29
N LYS A 73 -2.62 -1.66 -5.24
CA LYS A 73 -3.51 -1.49 -6.39
C LYS A 73 -3.23 -0.15 -7.06
N VAL A 74 -2.74 -0.17 -8.29
CA VAL A 74 -2.38 1.02 -9.08
C VAL A 74 -3.43 1.26 -10.16
N ARG A 75 -3.89 2.50 -10.28
CA ARG A 75 -4.84 2.95 -11.31
C ARG A 75 -4.31 4.20 -11.97
N VAL A 76 -4.18 4.20 -13.29
CA VAL A 76 -3.78 5.36 -14.08
C VAL A 76 -4.91 5.71 -15.04
N MET A 77 -5.33 6.96 -15.01
CA MET A 77 -6.36 7.54 -15.88
C MET A 77 -5.73 8.68 -16.68
N GLU A 78 -6.44 9.25 -17.65
CA GLU A 78 -5.90 10.34 -18.48
C GLU A 78 -5.57 11.62 -17.70
N THR A 79 -6.24 11.87 -16.58
CA THR A 79 -6.15 13.14 -15.84
C THR A 79 -5.45 13.00 -14.48
N CYS A 80 -5.32 11.79 -13.96
CA CYS A 80 -4.72 11.53 -12.66
C CYS A 80 -4.33 10.06 -12.52
N TRP A 81 -3.56 9.75 -11.48
CA TRP A 81 -3.32 8.39 -11.02
C TRP A 81 -3.66 8.26 -9.54
N TYR A 82 -3.95 7.03 -9.15
CA TYR A 82 -4.31 6.65 -7.79
C TYR A 82 -3.66 5.31 -7.42
N VAL A 83 -3.09 5.25 -6.22
CA VAL A 83 -2.50 4.03 -5.66
C VAL A 83 -3.12 3.76 -4.30
N LEU A 84 -3.61 2.53 -4.09
CA LEU A 84 -4.01 2.02 -2.78
C LEU A 84 -3.01 0.95 -2.36
N GLY A 85 -2.10 1.31 -1.47
CA GLY A 85 -1.30 0.35 -0.71
C GLY A 85 -2.10 -0.12 0.50
N ARG A 86 -2.18 -1.44 0.72
CA ARG A 86 -2.80 -2.00 1.91
C ARG A 86 -1.91 -3.07 2.52
N PHE A 87 -1.56 -2.88 3.79
CA PHE A 87 -1.24 -3.98 4.68
C PHE A 87 -2.52 -4.56 5.26
N PHE A 88 -2.66 -5.86 5.21
CA PHE A 88 -3.66 -6.59 5.96
C PHE A 88 -2.96 -7.63 6.84
N LEU A 89 -3.31 -7.65 8.11
CA LEU A 89 -2.82 -8.60 9.08
C LEU A 89 -4.00 -9.15 9.87
N ARG A 90 -4.15 -10.47 9.84
CA ARG A 90 -5.04 -11.22 10.71
C ARG A 90 -4.19 -12.22 11.47
N VAL A 91 -4.30 -12.20 12.79
CA VAL A 91 -3.77 -13.25 13.67
C VAL A 91 -4.97 -13.90 14.32
N ASP A 92 -5.18 -15.17 14.01
CA ASP A 92 -6.40 -15.90 14.38
C ASP A 92 -6.55 -15.97 15.90
N GLY A 93 -7.73 -15.60 16.39
CA GLY A 93 -8.02 -15.53 17.83
C GLY A 93 -7.40 -14.33 18.57
N VAL A 94 -6.61 -13.49 17.90
CA VAL A 94 -5.89 -12.38 18.55
C VAL A 94 -6.34 -11.02 18.02
N ILE A 95 -6.04 -10.70 16.76
CA ILE A 95 -6.18 -9.33 16.26
C ILE A 95 -6.34 -9.28 14.75
N PHE A 96 -7.08 -8.26 14.30
CA PHE A 96 -7.04 -7.77 12.94
C PHE A 96 -6.43 -6.38 12.90
N LYS A 97 -5.56 -6.13 11.93
CA LYS A 97 -4.95 -4.83 11.68
C LYS A 97 -4.84 -4.59 10.19
N ALA A 98 -5.15 -3.38 9.76
CA ALA A 98 -4.89 -2.94 8.40
C ALA A 98 -4.22 -1.57 8.40
N VAL A 99 -3.33 -1.35 7.45
CA VAL A 99 -2.74 -0.04 7.17
C VAL A 99 -3.01 0.27 5.71
N GLU A 100 -3.87 1.24 5.45
CA GLU A 100 -4.15 1.71 4.09
C GLU A 100 -3.37 3.01 3.84
N VAL A 101 -2.61 3.05 2.75
CA VAL A 101 -1.95 4.26 2.27
C VAL A 101 -2.51 4.54 0.87
N ARG A 102 -3.22 5.65 0.74
CA ARG A 102 -3.82 6.11 -0.50
C ARG A 102 -2.99 7.25 -1.03
N MET A 103 -2.51 7.13 -2.25
CA MET A 103 -1.78 8.19 -2.93
C MET A 103 -2.57 8.62 -4.15
N PHE A 104 -2.72 9.93 -4.32
CA PHE A 104 -3.47 10.52 -5.42
C PHE A 104 -2.69 11.69 -5.99
N HIS A 105 -2.64 11.75 -7.32
CA HIS A 105 -2.04 12.86 -8.01
C HIS A 105 -2.83 13.17 -9.27
N ARG A 106 -3.26 14.43 -9.37
CA ARG A 106 -3.81 14.99 -10.60
C ARG A 106 -2.67 15.55 -11.43
N TYR A 107 -2.63 15.19 -12.71
CA TYR A 107 -1.60 15.71 -13.61
C TYR A 107 -1.63 17.24 -13.68
N GLY A 108 -0.45 17.85 -13.71
CA GLY A 108 -0.27 19.31 -13.64
C GLY A 108 -0.38 19.90 -12.23
N ALA A 109 -0.66 19.10 -11.19
CA ALA A 109 -0.48 19.53 -9.81
C ALA A 109 1.00 19.41 -9.39
N GLY A 110 1.53 20.35 -8.63
CA GLY A 110 2.89 20.27 -8.08
C GLY A 110 3.04 19.36 -6.86
N GLU A 111 2.06 18.49 -6.61
CA GLU A 111 1.99 17.73 -5.35
C GLU A 111 1.23 16.39 -5.49
N VAL A 112 1.49 15.47 -4.56
CA VAL A 112 0.76 14.20 -4.36
C VAL A 112 0.05 14.26 -3.02
N ALA A 113 -1.26 14.03 -3.01
CA ALA A 113 -2.02 13.83 -1.79
C ALA A 113 -1.84 12.39 -1.28
N VAL A 114 -1.53 12.23 0.01
CA VAL A 114 -1.34 10.93 0.64
C VAL A 114 -2.18 10.84 1.90
N ASP A 115 -3.12 9.90 1.94
CA ASP A 115 -3.90 9.58 3.13
C ASP A 115 -3.44 8.25 3.71
N ALA A 116 -3.04 8.26 4.98
CA ALA A 116 -2.67 7.06 5.72
C ALA A 116 -3.72 6.77 6.79
N LYS A 117 -4.29 5.58 6.74
CA LYS A 117 -5.34 5.11 7.64
C LYS A 117 -4.90 3.82 8.32
N VAL A 118 -5.00 3.79 9.64
CA VAL A 118 -4.73 2.60 10.44
C VAL A 118 -6.04 2.10 11.02
N LEU A 119 -6.35 0.84 10.73
CA LEU A 119 -7.51 0.15 11.24
C LEU A 119 -7.09 -1.02 12.14
N ARG A 120 -7.86 -1.28 13.19
CA ARG A 120 -7.58 -2.35 14.14
C ARG A 120 -8.86 -2.85 14.78
N LEU A 121 -8.95 -4.14 15.05
CA LEU A 121 -9.98 -4.74 15.90
C LEU A 121 -9.35 -5.89 16.69
N GLU A 122 -9.64 -6.00 17.98
CA GLU A 122 -9.25 -7.19 18.74
C GLU A 122 -10.23 -8.32 18.47
N TRP A 123 -9.78 -9.56 18.40
CA TRP A 123 -10.65 -10.70 18.09
C TRP A 123 -11.78 -10.88 19.10
N ALA A 124 -11.49 -10.60 20.38
CA ALA A 124 -12.49 -10.66 21.45
C ALA A 124 -13.70 -9.75 21.20
N GLU A 125 -13.51 -8.62 20.50
CA GLU A 125 -14.56 -7.64 20.19
C GLU A 125 -15.52 -8.14 19.08
N LEU A 126 -15.22 -9.25 18.40
CA LEU A 126 -16.10 -9.83 17.38
C LEU A 126 -17.43 -10.31 17.98
N ALA A 127 -17.36 -10.97 19.15
CA ALA A 127 -18.54 -11.50 19.84
C ALA A 127 -19.48 -10.37 20.27
N ASP A 128 -18.92 -9.27 20.79
CA ASP A 128 -19.69 -8.09 21.21
C ASP A 128 -20.43 -7.42 20.03
N ARG A 129 -19.91 -7.60 18.81
CA ARG A 129 -20.53 -7.10 17.57
C ARG A 129 -21.45 -8.10 16.88
N GLY A 130 -21.65 -9.29 17.48
CA GLY A 130 -22.47 -10.36 16.91
C GLY A 130 -21.91 -10.91 15.59
N LEU A 131 -20.59 -10.78 15.38
CA LEU A 131 -19.91 -11.29 14.19
C LEU A 131 -19.43 -12.72 14.42
N SER A 132 -19.16 -13.43 13.32
CA SER A 132 -18.68 -14.82 13.39
C SER A 132 -17.31 -14.92 14.06
N LEU A 133 -17.07 -15.99 14.80
CA LEU A 133 -15.76 -16.28 15.38
C LEU A 133 -14.93 -17.23 14.52
N SER A 134 -15.40 -17.59 13.32
CA SER A 134 -14.66 -18.44 12.40
C SER A 134 -13.68 -17.60 11.56
N PRO A 135 -12.38 -17.94 11.52
CA PRO A 135 -11.41 -17.25 10.67
C PRO A 135 -11.78 -17.22 9.18
N LYS A 136 -12.48 -18.24 8.70
CA LYS A 136 -12.89 -18.37 7.29
C LYS A 136 -13.83 -17.28 6.82
N ASP A 137 -14.60 -16.67 7.72
CA ASP A 137 -15.53 -15.59 7.36
C ASP A 137 -14.82 -14.25 7.07
N TYR A 138 -13.49 -14.22 7.24
CA TYR A 138 -12.63 -13.05 7.13
C TYR A 138 -11.51 -13.22 6.09
N GLU A 139 -11.77 -13.97 5.01
CA GLU A 139 -10.86 -14.11 3.86
C GLU A 139 -10.90 -12.87 2.93
N ASP A 140 -12.05 -12.20 2.83
CA ASP A 140 -12.19 -10.98 2.02
C ASP A 140 -11.65 -9.75 2.77
N GLU A 141 -10.41 -9.39 2.48
CA GLU A 141 -9.72 -8.24 3.07
C GLU A 141 -10.47 -6.91 2.83
N ASP A 142 -11.06 -6.72 1.65
CA ASP A 142 -11.78 -5.51 1.26
C ASP A 142 -13.05 -5.34 2.11
N ARG A 143 -13.79 -6.43 2.33
CA ARG A 143 -14.94 -6.47 3.22
C ARG A 143 -14.52 -6.24 4.68
N VAL A 144 -13.49 -6.93 5.15
CA VAL A 144 -12.99 -6.81 6.54
C VAL A 144 -12.59 -5.37 6.85
N CYS A 145 -11.80 -4.74 5.99
CA CYS A 145 -11.35 -3.36 6.19
C CYS A 145 -12.51 -2.34 6.18
N ARG A 146 -13.58 -2.62 5.43
CA ARG A 146 -14.72 -1.70 5.29
C ARG A 146 -15.76 -1.84 6.41
N GLU A 147 -16.07 -3.07 6.81
CA GLU A 147 -17.23 -3.38 7.66
C GLU A 147 -16.83 -3.81 9.08
N VAL A 148 -15.69 -4.49 9.20
CA VAL A 148 -15.27 -5.14 10.44
C VAL A 148 -14.28 -4.27 11.21
N LEU A 149 -13.26 -3.72 10.56
CA LEU A 149 -12.24 -2.96 11.29
C LEU A 149 -12.71 -1.55 11.66
N ARG A 150 -12.30 -1.09 12.86
CA ARG A 150 -12.46 0.32 13.25
C ARG A 150 -11.21 1.11 12.89
N THR A 151 -11.40 2.36 12.48
CA THR A 151 -10.31 3.32 12.28
C THR A 151 -9.78 3.75 13.64
N ILE A 152 -8.48 3.61 13.87
CA ILE A 152 -7.81 4.08 15.09
C ILE A 152 -6.88 5.26 14.85
N GLY A 153 -6.55 5.53 13.59
CA GLY A 153 -5.75 6.69 13.21
C GLY A 153 -5.91 7.01 11.73
N GLU A 154 -5.92 8.29 11.43
CA GLU A 154 -5.97 8.82 10.07
C GLU A 154 -5.05 10.04 10.02
N ARG A 155 -4.25 10.12 8.97
CA ARG A 155 -3.32 11.23 8.73
C ARG A 155 -3.32 11.57 7.25
N HIS A 156 -3.23 12.85 6.96
CA HIS A 156 -3.26 13.39 5.61
C HIS A 156 -1.96 14.14 5.36
N TYR A 157 -1.31 13.85 4.25
CA TYR A 157 -0.05 14.45 3.87
C TYR A 157 -0.12 14.94 2.44
N VAL A 158 0.76 15.89 2.14
CA VAL A 158 1.10 16.28 0.79
C VAL A 158 2.58 16.14 0.58
N LEU A 159 2.95 15.45 -0.49
CA LEU A 159 4.32 15.33 -0.95
C LEU A 159 4.52 16.30 -2.12
N PRO A 160 5.43 17.29 -2.01
CA PRO A 160 5.73 18.16 -3.14
C PRO A 160 6.44 17.39 -4.25
N LEU A 161 6.11 17.69 -5.51
CA LEU A 161 6.76 17.16 -6.71
C LEU A 161 7.48 18.29 -7.47
N PRO A 162 8.65 18.74 -6.98
CA PRO A 162 9.41 19.79 -7.66
C PRO A 162 9.87 19.30 -9.03
N GLY A 163 9.59 20.09 -10.07
CA GLY A 163 10.09 19.84 -11.43
C GLY A 163 9.20 19.00 -12.35
N LEU A 164 7.99 18.59 -11.91
CA LEU A 164 7.02 17.86 -12.75
C LEU A 164 5.76 18.69 -13.09
N GLU A 165 5.82 20.01 -12.87
CA GLU A 165 4.67 20.92 -12.92
C GLU A 165 4.03 21.06 -14.31
N ALA A 166 4.70 20.60 -15.38
CA ALA A 166 4.20 20.73 -16.74
C ALA A 166 4.80 19.70 -17.70
N GLU A 167 4.30 18.47 -17.68
CA GLU A 167 4.19 17.67 -18.90
C GLU A 167 2.99 16.73 -18.74
N MET A 168 1.82 17.20 -19.18
CA MET A 168 0.68 16.32 -19.41
C MET A 168 1.11 15.36 -20.52
N PRO A 169 1.15 14.03 -20.29
CA PRO A 169 1.38 13.11 -21.39
C PRO A 169 0.30 13.39 -22.45
N PRO A 170 0.65 13.51 -23.75
CA PRO A 170 -0.36 13.67 -24.78
C PRO A 170 -1.35 12.54 -24.64
N ALA A 171 -2.65 12.88 -24.56
CA ALA A 171 -3.72 11.91 -24.49
C ALA A 171 -3.47 10.82 -25.54
N PRO A 172 -3.55 9.52 -25.19
CA PRO A 172 -3.37 8.47 -26.18
C PRO A 172 -4.37 8.73 -27.30
N ALA A 173 -3.88 8.85 -28.54
CA ALA A 173 -4.72 9.03 -29.71
C ALA A 173 -5.82 7.96 -29.67
N ALA A 174 -7.08 8.40 -29.57
CA ALA A 174 -8.24 7.54 -29.44
C ALA A 174 -8.10 6.35 -30.39
N ALA A 175 -7.92 5.15 -29.84
CA ALA A 175 -7.90 3.94 -30.64
C ALA A 175 -9.25 3.87 -31.36
N ALA A 176 -9.20 3.97 -32.69
CA ALA A 176 -10.36 3.90 -33.55
C ALA A 176 -11.18 2.65 -33.17
N PRO A 177 -12.52 2.73 -33.13
CA PRO A 177 -13.34 1.57 -32.81
C PRO A 177 -13.02 0.48 -33.84
N ALA A 178 -12.61 -0.69 -33.36
CA ALA A 178 -12.46 -1.88 -34.16
C ALA A 178 -13.83 -2.18 -34.80
N ALA A 179 -13.94 -1.89 -36.10
CA ALA A 179 -15.09 -2.27 -36.90
C ALA A 179 -15.14 -3.81 -36.97
N LEU A 180 -16.25 -4.38 -36.53
CA LEU A 180 -16.64 -5.77 -36.75
C LEU A 180 -18.12 -5.77 -37.17
#